data_AF-M3CWL8-F1
#
_entry.id   AF-M3CWL8-F1
#
_cell.length_a   1.000
_cell.length_b   1.000
_cell.length_c   1.000
_cell.angle_alpha   90.00
_cell.angle_beta   90.00
_cell.angle_gamma   90.00
#
_symmetry.space_group_name_H-M   'P 1'
#
loop_
_entity.id
_entity.type
_entity.pdbx_description
1 polymer ?
#
loop_
_entity_poly.entity_id
_entity_poly.type
_entity_poly.pdbx_seq_one_letter_code
_entity_poly.pdbx_strand_id
1 'polypeptide(L)'
;MPADDAGMNEVFSRVKRAMAQGINVGGRHYEFLAFGNAQFRDHGAYFFASTTGVTAADIRDWMGDFTSIRIIAKYVSRLGQCFSTTRAIPHAVNVEKIDDVERNGFCFTDGVGKISPFLARMIAHHYGMANSEQDYPSVFQIRLAGCKGVLAVDPRLKGMKIQIRPSQQKFPAKSNGLEICRISQFSTASLNVQLILVLSALGVPDEVFLNKLRNMLSDLQEALDSEQKALELLQKNVDFNQMTISLACMIFDGFMATKDPFVMTCLRLWRSWNLKYLKEKARIFIDQGAFLLGCTDESATLRGHFKSVADPNGILKDQQSTEADVDKHDESALPEIFLQIPDAEKPGSYKVVTGIVVLARNPSLHPGDIRVVKAVDNAALRHLKNCVVLPQTGDRDVANMCSGGDLDGDDFIVMWDKELIPPEWNHEPMDYTSPDPVMAKGPVTV
;
A
#
# COMPACT_ATOMS: atom_id res chain seq x y z
N MET A 1 10.57 19.69 42.46
CA MET A 1 10.36 19.85 41.00
C MET A 1 11.64 19.40 40.33
N PRO A 2 11.63 18.39 39.45
CA PRO A 2 12.86 17.93 38.82
C PRO A 2 13.31 18.97 37.79
N ALA A 3 14.63 19.19 37.74
CA ALA A 3 15.30 20.20 36.92
C ALA A 3 15.36 19.87 35.41
N ASP A 4 14.62 18.86 34.95
CA ASP A 4 14.61 18.38 33.56
C ASP A 4 13.68 19.18 32.62
N ASP A 5 12.83 20.06 33.16
CA ASP A 5 11.79 20.75 32.37
C ASP A 5 12.27 22.06 31.72
N ALA A 6 13.32 22.69 32.27
CA ALA A 6 13.80 23.98 31.78
C ALA A 6 14.51 23.92 30.42
N GLY A 7 15.30 22.86 30.17
CA GLY A 7 16.02 22.67 28.90
C GLY A 7 15.08 22.41 27.72
N MET A 8 13.95 21.74 27.95
CA MET A 8 12.94 21.51 26.92
C MET A 8 12.19 22.81 26.55
N ASN A 9 12.02 23.72 27.51
CA ASN A 9 11.37 25.01 27.28
C ASN A 9 12.15 25.92 26.33
N GLU A 10 13.49 25.95 26.42
CA GLU A 10 14.32 26.75 25.51
C GLU A 10 14.32 26.20 24.08
N VAL A 11 14.44 24.87 23.95
CA VAL A 11 14.37 24.18 22.65
C VAL A 11 13.00 24.40 22.01
N PHE A 12 11.92 24.20 22.76
CA PHE A 12 10.57 24.44 22.27
C PHE A 12 10.35 25.90 21.89
N SER A 13 10.85 26.84 22.69
CA SER A 13 10.78 28.28 22.40
C SER A 13 11.53 28.63 21.11
N ARG A 14 12.70 28.02 20.87
CA ARG A 14 13.47 28.20 19.64
C ARG A 14 12.74 27.65 18.43
N VAL A 15 12.19 26.43 18.51
CA VAL A 15 11.40 25.82 17.43
C VAL A 15 10.15 26.66 17.14
N LYS A 16 9.40 27.04 18.18
CA LYS A 16 8.22 27.90 18.07
C LYS A 16 8.56 29.24 17.41
N ARG A 17 9.68 29.86 17.79
CA ARG A 17 10.15 31.10 17.18
C ARG A 17 10.48 30.91 15.70
N ALA A 18 11.20 29.85 15.34
CA ALA A 18 11.51 29.55 13.95
C ALA A 18 10.24 29.33 13.12
N MET A 19 9.26 28.57 13.63
CA MET A 19 7.99 28.33 12.93
C MET A 19 7.15 29.61 12.80
N ALA A 20 7.09 30.44 13.84
CA ALA A 20 6.23 31.63 13.86
C ALA A 20 6.85 32.86 13.17
N GLN A 21 8.17 33.00 13.22
CA GLN A 21 8.90 34.18 12.73
C GLN A 21 9.80 33.88 11.54
N GLY A 22 9.89 32.63 11.09
CA GLY A 22 10.81 32.23 10.03
C GLY A 22 12.27 32.12 10.47
N ILE A 23 13.14 31.88 9.49
CA ILE A 23 14.59 31.72 9.66
C ILE A 23 15.36 32.52 8.59
N ASN A 24 16.54 33.01 8.93
CA ASN A 24 17.41 33.71 7.98
C ASN A 24 18.56 32.79 7.56
N VAL A 25 18.68 32.53 6.26
CA VAL A 25 19.74 31.70 5.69
C VAL A 25 20.29 32.38 4.44
N GLY A 26 21.61 32.57 4.35
CA GLY A 26 22.25 33.12 3.14
C GLY A 26 21.72 34.50 2.71
N GLY A 27 21.37 35.36 3.66
CA GLY A 27 20.84 36.71 3.38
C GLY A 27 19.37 36.75 2.94
N ARG A 28 18.65 35.63 2.98
CA ARG A 28 17.21 35.55 2.69
C ARG A 28 16.43 35.15 3.93
N HIS A 29 15.22 35.69 4.04
CA HIS A 29 14.25 35.33 5.06
C HIS A 29 13.32 34.24 4.54
N TYR A 30 13.15 33.16 5.31
CA TYR A 30 12.32 32.02 4.96
C TYR A 30 11.20 31.86 5.99
N GLU A 31 9.96 31.95 5.54
CA GLU A 31 8.76 31.82 6.35
C GLU A 31 8.26 30.37 6.35
N PHE A 32 7.62 29.94 7.43
CA PHE A 32 7.05 28.60 7.48
C PHE A 32 6.00 28.43 6.39
N LEU A 33 6.12 27.36 5.61
CA LEU A 33 5.19 27.04 4.51
C LEU A 33 4.21 25.95 4.93
N ALA A 34 4.74 24.75 5.22
CA ALA A 34 3.98 23.54 5.51
C ALA A 34 4.90 22.41 6.00
N PHE A 35 4.34 21.25 6.36
CA PHE A 35 5.08 19.99 6.51
C PHE A 35 4.21 18.81 6.07
N GLY A 36 4.85 17.80 5.48
CA GLY A 36 4.22 16.52 5.15
C GLY A 36 4.44 15.47 6.24
N ASN A 37 3.83 14.29 6.06
CA ASN A 37 4.04 13.15 6.95
C ASN A 37 5.50 12.69 7.00
N ALA A 38 6.24 12.82 5.90
CA ALA A 38 7.67 12.52 5.86
C ALA A 38 8.45 13.50 6.75
N GLN A 39 8.22 14.81 6.59
CA GLN A 39 8.83 15.84 7.40
C GLN A 39 8.53 15.64 8.89
N PHE A 40 7.32 15.25 9.26
CA PHE A 40 7.01 14.92 10.66
C PHE A 40 7.88 13.81 11.23
N ARG A 41 8.08 12.71 10.49
CA ARG A 41 8.91 11.58 10.92
C ARG A 41 10.38 11.98 11.03
N ASP A 42 10.84 12.86 10.14
CA ASP A 42 12.23 13.28 10.06
C ASP A 42 12.50 14.59 10.81
N HIS A 43 11.56 15.06 11.64
CA HIS A 43 11.63 16.32 12.40
C HIS A 43 11.92 17.56 11.54
N GLY A 44 11.42 17.59 10.31
CA GLY A 44 11.59 18.68 9.35
C GLY A 44 10.34 19.52 9.11
N ALA A 45 10.49 20.57 8.30
CA ALA A 45 9.41 21.40 7.77
C ALA A 45 9.86 22.13 6.50
N TYR A 46 8.91 22.53 5.66
CA TYR A 46 9.16 23.37 4.50
C TYR A 46 9.06 24.85 4.90
N PHE A 47 10.06 25.61 4.49
CA PHE A 47 10.07 27.06 4.58
C PHE A 47 10.26 27.66 3.19
N PHE A 48 9.70 28.84 2.97
CA PHE A 48 9.73 29.53 1.69
C PHE A 48 10.25 30.96 1.85
N ALA A 49 11.20 31.34 1.00
CA ALA A 49 11.66 32.71 0.93
C ALA A 49 10.78 33.47 -0.07
N SER A 50 9.89 34.30 0.49
CA SER A 50 8.95 35.12 -0.28
C SER A 50 9.69 35.98 -1.32
N THR A 51 9.09 36.10 -2.50
CA THR A 51 9.57 36.93 -3.62
C THR A 51 8.62 38.11 -3.84
N THR A 52 8.91 38.97 -4.80
CA THR A 52 8.01 40.08 -5.15
C THR A 52 6.66 39.63 -5.71
N GLY A 53 6.56 38.40 -6.23
CA GLY A 53 5.35 37.89 -6.89
C GLY A 53 4.66 36.73 -6.19
N VAL A 54 5.26 36.15 -5.14
CA VAL A 54 4.67 35.02 -4.41
C VAL A 54 5.21 34.97 -2.99
N THR A 55 4.31 34.77 -2.04
CA THR A 55 4.59 34.56 -0.61
C THR A 55 4.24 33.15 -0.16
N ALA A 56 4.65 32.76 1.05
CA ALA A 56 4.23 31.48 1.64
C ALA A 56 2.70 31.39 1.83
N ALA A 57 2.03 32.52 2.10
CA ALA A 57 0.58 32.59 2.21
C ALA A 57 -0.10 32.34 0.86
N ASP A 58 0.38 32.98 -0.21
CA ASP A 58 -0.14 32.77 -1.57
C ASP A 58 -0.05 31.30 -2.01
N ILE A 59 1.05 30.62 -1.65
CA ILE A 59 1.22 29.20 -1.94
C ILE A 59 0.20 28.35 -1.17
N ARG A 60 -0.03 28.63 0.13
CA ARG A 60 -1.04 27.91 0.92
C ARG A 60 -2.46 28.13 0.38
N ASP A 61 -2.78 29.35 -0.04
CA ASP A 61 -4.08 29.67 -0.65
C ASP A 61 -4.26 28.98 -2.00
N TRP A 62 -3.16 28.80 -2.75
CA TRP A 62 -3.17 28.06 -4.02
C TRP A 62 -3.38 26.54 -3.82
N MET A 63 -2.91 25.97 -2.71
CA MET A 63 -3.00 24.52 -2.46
C MET A 63 -4.45 24.01 -2.38
N GLY A 64 -5.38 24.80 -1.86
CA GLY A 64 -6.78 24.42 -1.74
C GLY A 64 -7.52 25.15 -0.64
N ASP A 65 -8.80 24.81 -0.47
CA ASP A 65 -9.64 25.35 0.60
C ASP A 65 -9.63 24.41 1.82
N PHE A 66 -8.94 24.83 2.88
CA PHE A 66 -8.84 24.10 4.14
C PHE A 66 -9.75 24.67 5.24
N THR A 67 -10.54 25.72 4.94
CA THR A 67 -11.25 26.52 5.95
C THR A 67 -12.27 25.71 6.77
N SER A 68 -12.82 24.65 6.18
CA SER A 68 -13.76 23.74 6.83
C SER A 68 -13.10 22.74 7.79
N ILE A 69 -11.77 22.57 7.75
CA ILE A 69 -11.07 21.56 8.54
C ILE A 69 -10.69 22.11 9.91
N ARG A 70 -11.43 21.68 10.94
CA ARG A 70 -11.24 22.15 12.34
C ARG A 70 -10.39 21.23 13.21
N ILE A 71 -10.03 20.06 12.70
CA ILE A 71 -9.14 19.12 13.39
C ILE A 71 -7.71 19.46 12.95
N ILE A 72 -6.85 19.90 13.87
CA ILE A 72 -5.49 20.38 13.56
C ILE A 72 -4.69 19.30 12.83
N ALA A 73 -4.70 18.06 13.33
CA ALA A 73 -3.99 16.95 12.70
C ALA A 73 -4.47 16.67 11.26
N LYS A 74 -5.79 16.78 11.01
CA LYS A 74 -6.37 16.61 9.67
C LYS A 74 -5.98 17.77 8.76
N TYR A 75 -6.09 19.01 9.23
CA TYR A 75 -5.73 20.23 8.47
C TYR A 75 -4.29 20.12 7.96
N VAL A 76 -3.39 19.82 8.88
CA VAL A 76 -1.97 19.64 8.63
C VAL A 76 -1.71 18.51 7.64
N SER A 77 -2.33 17.33 7.84
CA SER A 77 -2.17 16.19 6.95
C SER A 77 -2.63 16.50 5.52
N ARG A 78 -3.70 17.29 5.38
CA ARG A 78 -4.20 17.76 4.07
C ARG A 78 -3.28 18.79 3.42
N LEU A 79 -2.72 19.72 4.18
CA LEU A 79 -1.72 20.65 3.66
C LEU A 79 -0.48 19.90 3.15
N GLY A 80 0.02 18.95 3.95
CA GLY A 80 1.17 18.12 3.62
C GLY A 80 1.01 17.24 2.39
N GLN A 81 -0.23 16.92 1.99
CA GLN A 81 -0.47 16.07 0.81
C GLN A 81 0.02 16.71 -0.50
N CYS A 82 0.09 18.04 -0.56
CA CYS A 82 0.56 18.82 -1.71
C CYS A 82 2.07 18.70 -1.96
N PHE A 83 2.80 18.09 -1.02
CA PHE A 83 4.25 17.83 -1.12
C PHE A 83 4.56 16.37 -1.42
N SER A 84 3.56 15.59 -1.83
CA SER A 84 3.80 14.22 -2.29
C SER A 84 4.72 14.27 -3.52
N THR A 85 5.75 13.42 -3.56
CA THR A 85 6.52 13.24 -4.79
C THR A 85 5.63 12.57 -5.84
N THR A 86 5.41 13.25 -6.95
CA THR A 86 4.49 12.83 -8.00
C THR A 86 5.10 13.04 -9.39
N ARG A 87 4.50 12.39 -10.38
CA ARG A 87 4.72 12.68 -11.79
C ARG A 87 3.44 13.24 -12.41
N ALA A 88 3.48 14.48 -12.85
CA ALA A 88 2.35 15.13 -13.52
C ALA A 88 2.09 14.49 -14.89
N ILE A 89 0.81 14.27 -15.21
CA ILE A 89 0.36 13.86 -16.54
C ILE A 89 0.08 15.12 -17.36
N PRO A 90 0.74 15.33 -18.50
CA PRO A 90 0.70 16.59 -19.25
C PRO A 90 -0.59 16.78 -20.08
N HIS A 91 -1.67 16.10 -19.70
CA HIS A 91 -2.92 16.08 -20.46
C HIS A 91 -4.10 16.38 -19.54
N ALA A 92 -5.07 17.14 -20.07
CA ALA A 92 -6.35 17.34 -19.39
C ALA A 92 -7.11 16.01 -19.32
N VAL A 93 -7.74 15.77 -18.16
CA VAL A 93 -8.55 14.57 -17.91
C VAL A 93 -10.00 14.97 -17.66
N ASN A 94 -10.93 14.19 -18.21
CA ASN A 94 -12.35 14.33 -17.97
C ASN A 94 -12.69 13.61 -16.67
N VAL A 95 -12.98 14.39 -15.63
CA VAL A 95 -13.30 13.90 -14.29
C VAL A 95 -14.81 13.79 -14.14
N GLU A 96 -15.30 12.58 -13.90
CA GLU A 96 -16.69 12.32 -13.50
C GLU A 96 -16.75 11.96 -12.02
N LYS A 97 -17.83 12.34 -11.35
CA LYS A 97 -18.09 11.94 -9.97
C LYS A 97 -19.04 10.75 -9.94
N ILE A 98 -18.75 9.78 -9.08
CA ILE A 98 -19.58 8.60 -8.83
C ILE A 98 -19.69 8.37 -7.31
N ASP A 99 -20.78 7.76 -6.85
CA ASP A 99 -21.06 7.59 -5.42
C ASP A 99 -20.30 6.41 -4.83
N ASP A 100 -19.76 6.56 -3.61
CA ASP A 100 -19.19 5.43 -2.88
C ASP A 100 -20.17 4.28 -2.69
N VAL A 101 -19.63 3.06 -2.64
CA VAL A 101 -20.43 1.86 -2.35
C VAL A 101 -20.37 1.60 -0.86
N GLU A 102 -21.43 2.01 -0.16
CA GLU A 102 -21.53 1.91 1.28
C GLU A 102 -22.60 0.90 1.70
N ARG A 103 -22.31 0.06 2.69
CA ARG A 103 -23.31 -0.80 3.37
C ARG A 103 -22.94 -0.96 4.83
N ASN A 104 -23.94 -1.02 5.69
CA ASN A 104 -23.76 -1.28 7.14
C ASN A 104 -22.74 -0.35 7.83
N GLY A 105 -22.59 0.89 7.36
CA GLY A 105 -21.64 1.86 7.89
C GLY A 105 -20.19 1.70 7.39
N PHE A 106 -19.94 0.78 6.47
CA PHE A 106 -18.63 0.56 5.84
C PHE A 106 -18.63 1.00 4.39
N CYS A 107 -17.52 1.62 3.96
CA CYS A 107 -17.31 2.06 2.58
C CYS A 107 -16.40 1.07 1.84
N PHE A 108 -16.97 0.31 0.90
CA PHE A 108 -16.28 -0.74 0.15
C PHE A 108 -15.40 -0.20 -0.99
N THR A 109 -15.52 1.10 -1.27
CA THR A 109 -14.75 1.81 -2.31
C THR A 109 -13.91 2.94 -1.73
N ASP A 110 -13.64 2.94 -0.42
CA ASP A 110 -12.92 4.03 0.24
C ASP A 110 -11.55 4.25 -0.40
N GLY A 111 -11.40 5.38 -1.10
CA GLY A 111 -10.14 5.74 -1.75
C GLY A 111 -9.97 5.22 -3.19
N VAL A 112 -10.92 4.46 -3.75
CA VAL A 112 -10.82 3.89 -5.11
C VAL A 112 -11.74 4.60 -6.10
N GLY A 113 -11.13 5.11 -7.17
CA GLY A 113 -11.82 5.59 -8.37
C GLY A 113 -11.49 4.72 -9.57
N LYS A 114 -11.85 5.20 -10.76
CA LYS A 114 -11.66 4.46 -12.02
C LYS A 114 -10.87 5.26 -13.03
N ILE A 115 -10.12 4.55 -13.86
CA ILE A 115 -9.40 5.12 -15.00
C ILE A 115 -9.72 4.33 -16.27
N SER A 116 -9.86 5.05 -17.37
CA SER A 116 -10.04 4.42 -18.68
C SER A 116 -8.78 3.70 -19.16
N PRO A 117 -8.91 2.59 -19.92
CA PRO A 117 -7.76 1.89 -20.49
C PRO A 117 -6.91 2.78 -21.40
N PHE A 118 -7.54 3.70 -22.15
CA PHE A 118 -6.84 4.63 -23.03
C PHE A 118 -5.89 5.54 -22.24
N LEU A 119 -6.37 6.13 -21.14
CA LEU A 119 -5.54 6.97 -20.29
C LEU A 119 -4.45 6.16 -19.57
N ALA A 120 -4.77 4.95 -19.10
CA ALA A 120 -3.79 4.05 -18.47
C ALA A 120 -2.63 3.70 -19.42
N ARG A 121 -2.91 3.40 -20.70
CA ARG A 121 -1.88 3.17 -21.74
C ARG A 121 -1.02 4.39 -21.96
N MET A 122 -1.64 5.58 -22.07
CA MET A 122 -0.91 6.83 -22.26
C MET A 122 0.02 7.12 -21.08
N ILE A 123 -0.42 6.86 -19.84
CA ILE A 123 0.43 6.96 -18.65
C ILE A 123 1.58 5.96 -18.74
N ALA A 124 1.33 4.70 -19.08
CA ALA A 124 2.38 3.69 -19.25
C ALA A 124 3.43 4.11 -20.30
N HIS A 125 3.01 4.68 -21.43
CA HIS A 125 3.90 5.23 -22.44
C HIS A 125 4.75 6.39 -21.90
N HIS A 126 4.15 7.33 -21.15
CA HIS A 126 4.92 8.38 -20.48
C HIS A 126 5.95 7.79 -19.50
N TYR A 127 5.62 6.68 -18.83
CA TYR A 127 6.53 5.96 -17.94
C TYR A 127 7.64 5.18 -18.66
N GLY A 128 7.67 5.18 -19.99
CA GLY A 128 8.68 4.46 -20.77
C GLY A 128 8.54 2.94 -20.68
N MET A 129 7.35 2.44 -20.31
CA MET A 129 7.10 1.01 -20.22
C MET A 129 7.10 0.39 -21.62
N ALA A 130 7.92 -0.65 -21.79
CA ALA A 130 7.92 -1.46 -23.00
C ALA A 130 6.54 -2.12 -23.19
N ASN A 131 6.08 -2.24 -24.43
CA ASN A 131 4.79 -2.85 -24.78
C ASN A 131 3.56 -2.22 -24.09
N SER A 132 3.60 -0.91 -23.79
CA SER A 132 2.52 -0.16 -23.14
C SER A 132 1.14 -0.25 -23.83
N GLU A 133 1.07 -0.69 -25.08
CA GLU A 133 -0.18 -1.00 -25.79
C GLU A 133 -0.90 -2.24 -25.24
N GLN A 134 -0.14 -3.25 -24.79
CA GLN A 134 -0.65 -4.55 -24.33
C GLN A 134 -0.47 -4.74 -22.83
N ASP A 135 0.55 -4.12 -22.25
CA ASP A 135 0.87 -4.26 -20.83
C ASP A 135 1.06 -2.90 -20.16
N TYR A 136 0.06 -2.51 -19.38
CA TYR A 136 0.00 -1.24 -18.67
C TYR A 136 -0.50 -1.47 -17.24
N PRO A 137 -0.18 -0.58 -16.28
CA PRO A 137 -0.57 -0.76 -14.90
C PRO A 137 -2.09 -0.80 -14.74
N SER A 138 -2.56 -1.62 -13.82
CA SER A 138 -3.99 -1.79 -13.54
C SER A 138 -4.49 -0.85 -12.45
N VAL A 139 -3.61 -0.42 -11.54
CA VAL A 139 -3.94 0.51 -10.47
C VAL A 139 -2.89 1.63 -10.41
N PHE A 140 -3.35 2.86 -10.20
CA PHE A 140 -2.53 4.06 -10.12
C PHE A 140 -2.82 4.77 -8.81
N GLN A 141 -1.84 4.95 -7.94
CA GLN A 141 -2.00 5.86 -6.80
C GLN A 141 -1.82 7.29 -7.29
N ILE A 142 -2.77 8.17 -6.96
CA ILE A 142 -2.85 9.50 -7.55
C ILE A 142 -2.89 10.63 -6.54
N ARG A 143 -2.55 11.82 -7.04
CA ARG A 143 -3.05 13.10 -6.55
C ARG A 143 -3.80 13.79 -7.69
N LEU A 144 -4.94 14.36 -7.36
CA LEU A 144 -5.73 15.19 -8.28
C LEU A 144 -6.23 16.38 -7.46
N ALA A 145 -5.34 17.36 -7.32
CA ALA A 145 -5.51 18.51 -6.43
C ALA A 145 -5.95 18.10 -5.01
N GLY A 146 -7.19 18.40 -4.61
CA GLY A 146 -7.74 18.05 -3.31
C GLY A 146 -8.09 16.56 -3.13
N CYS A 147 -7.96 15.75 -4.18
CA CYS A 147 -8.27 14.32 -4.16
C CYS A 147 -7.00 13.46 -3.99
N LYS A 148 -7.12 12.41 -3.16
CA LYS A 148 -6.12 11.35 -2.94
C LYS A 148 -6.81 10.00 -3.00
N GLY A 149 -6.13 9.03 -3.61
CA GLY A 149 -6.54 7.63 -3.59
C GLY A 149 -5.84 6.84 -4.67
N VAL A 150 -6.48 5.77 -5.11
CA VAL A 150 -6.09 5.02 -6.31
C VAL A 150 -7.14 5.09 -7.41
N LEU A 151 -6.74 4.88 -8.65
CA LEU A 151 -7.63 4.63 -9.78
C LEU A 151 -7.35 3.24 -10.34
N ALA A 152 -8.40 2.41 -10.44
CA ALA A 152 -8.32 1.09 -11.07
C ALA A 152 -8.83 1.15 -12.52
N VAL A 153 -8.21 0.40 -13.42
CA VAL A 153 -8.62 0.34 -14.83
C VAL A 153 -10.02 -0.26 -14.92
N ASP A 154 -10.95 0.44 -15.57
CA ASP A 154 -12.29 -0.08 -15.88
C ASP A 154 -12.50 -0.14 -17.40
N PRO A 155 -12.60 -1.35 -18.00
CA PRO A 155 -12.73 -1.54 -19.45
C PRO A 155 -13.95 -0.84 -20.08
N ARG A 156 -14.96 -0.51 -19.26
CA ARG A 156 -16.20 0.16 -19.69
C ARG A 156 -15.95 1.64 -20.00
N LEU A 157 -14.94 2.27 -19.40
CA LEU A 157 -14.61 3.67 -19.63
C LEU A 157 -13.84 3.86 -20.95
N LYS A 158 -14.05 5.03 -21.58
CA LYS A 158 -13.46 5.39 -22.88
C LYS A 158 -12.89 6.80 -22.86
N GLY A 159 -11.91 7.06 -23.74
CA GLY A 159 -11.29 8.38 -23.91
C GLY A 159 -10.39 8.79 -22.74
N MET A 160 -10.23 10.09 -22.51
CA MET A 160 -9.41 10.67 -21.43
C MET A 160 -10.19 10.76 -20.12
N LYS A 161 -10.78 9.65 -19.66
CA LYS A 161 -11.75 9.66 -18.55
C LYS A 161 -11.20 9.05 -17.27
N ILE A 162 -11.52 9.70 -16.15
CA ILE A 162 -11.43 9.15 -14.79
C ILE A 162 -12.75 9.35 -14.06
N GLN A 163 -13.03 8.50 -13.07
CA GLN A 163 -14.15 8.66 -12.15
C GLN A 163 -13.63 8.72 -10.72
N ILE A 164 -14.08 9.72 -9.96
CA ILE A 164 -13.64 10.01 -8.59
C ILE A 164 -14.83 9.88 -7.63
N ARG A 165 -14.56 9.37 -6.42
CA ARG A 165 -15.55 9.18 -5.35
C ARG A 165 -15.45 10.24 -4.24
N PRO A 166 -16.53 10.49 -3.48
CA PRO A 166 -16.49 11.35 -2.29
C PRO A 166 -15.38 10.99 -1.31
N SER A 167 -15.15 9.69 -1.05
CA SER A 167 -14.08 9.17 -0.20
C SER A 167 -12.69 9.65 -0.61
N GLN A 168 -12.45 9.89 -1.91
CA GLN A 168 -11.18 10.39 -2.43
C GLN A 168 -11.01 11.90 -2.26
N GLN A 169 -12.09 12.67 -2.19
CA GLN A 169 -12.04 14.13 -2.09
C GLN A 169 -11.76 14.56 -0.65
N LYS A 170 -10.54 15.02 -0.37
CA LYS A 170 -10.11 15.35 0.99
C LYS A 170 -10.30 16.82 1.34
N PHE A 171 -10.28 17.71 0.35
CA PHE A 171 -10.64 19.14 0.44
C PHE A 171 -10.98 19.69 -0.95
N PRO A 172 -11.70 20.83 -1.07
CA PRO A 172 -11.95 21.50 -2.35
C PRO A 172 -10.68 22.16 -2.91
N ALA A 173 -10.48 22.09 -4.22
CA ALA A 173 -9.37 22.76 -4.91
C ALA A 173 -9.79 23.17 -6.33
N LYS A 174 -9.12 24.19 -6.90
CA LYS A 174 -9.42 24.72 -8.25
C LYS A 174 -8.66 23.99 -9.37
N SER A 175 -7.49 23.41 -9.07
CA SER A 175 -6.67 22.70 -10.04
C SER A 175 -7.24 21.31 -10.34
N ASN A 176 -7.07 20.83 -11.56
CA ASN A 176 -7.52 19.50 -12.02
C ASN A 176 -6.38 18.69 -12.66
N GLY A 177 -5.12 19.01 -12.35
CA GLY A 177 -3.96 18.26 -12.86
C GLY A 177 -3.88 16.88 -12.24
N LEU A 178 -3.87 15.82 -13.07
CA LEU A 178 -3.67 14.45 -12.62
C LEU A 178 -2.17 14.19 -12.41
N GLU A 179 -1.82 13.67 -11.24
CA GLU A 179 -0.46 13.32 -10.89
C GLU A 179 -0.40 11.90 -10.35
N ILE A 180 0.62 11.14 -10.76
CA ILE A 180 0.81 9.75 -10.36
C ILE A 180 1.88 9.68 -9.26
N CYS A 181 1.52 9.11 -8.11
CA CYS A 181 2.47 8.80 -7.03
C CYS A 181 3.21 7.50 -7.33
N ARG A 182 2.47 6.43 -7.60
CA ARG A 182 2.99 5.10 -7.93
C ARG A 182 2.02 4.33 -8.81
N ILE A 183 2.50 3.26 -9.41
CA ILE A 183 1.74 2.34 -10.27
C ILE A 183 1.76 0.93 -9.67
N SER A 184 0.75 0.12 -9.98
CA SER A 184 0.68 -1.30 -9.60
C SER A 184 1.85 -2.08 -10.17
N GLN A 185 2.61 -2.75 -9.30
CA GLN A 185 3.74 -3.60 -9.66
C GLN A 185 3.76 -4.82 -8.73
N PHE A 186 4.27 -5.94 -9.23
CA PHE A 186 4.52 -7.10 -8.39
C PHE A 186 5.67 -6.81 -7.44
N SER A 187 5.48 -7.13 -6.17
CA SER A 187 6.54 -7.21 -5.18
C SER A 187 6.40 -8.52 -4.42
N THR A 188 7.52 -9.12 -4.06
CA THR A 188 7.56 -10.35 -3.25
C THR A 188 7.04 -10.07 -1.85
N ALA A 189 6.21 -10.97 -1.31
CA ALA A 189 5.77 -10.90 0.07
C ALA A 189 6.95 -11.19 1.02
N SER A 190 6.93 -10.56 2.18
CA SER A 190 7.82 -10.92 3.27
C SER A 190 7.09 -10.88 4.60
N LEU A 191 7.36 -11.87 5.44
CA LEU A 191 7.00 -11.80 6.84
C LEU A 191 7.80 -10.68 7.52
N ASN A 192 7.28 -10.24 8.66
CA ASN A 192 7.96 -9.36 9.59
C ASN A 192 7.59 -9.80 11.02
N VAL A 193 8.22 -9.19 12.02
CA VAL A 193 7.96 -9.51 13.43
C VAL A 193 6.47 -9.51 13.78
N GLN A 194 5.70 -8.54 13.28
CA GLN A 194 4.28 -8.40 13.61
C GLN A 194 3.46 -9.53 13.01
N LEU A 195 3.64 -9.82 11.72
CA LEU A 195 2.94 -10.92 11.04
C LEU A 195 3.26 -12.28 11.67
N ILE A 196 4.52 -12.52 12.04
CA ILE A 196 4.93 -13.78 12.70
C ILE A 196 4.19 -13.94 14.02
N LEU A 197 4.14 -12.89 14.84
CA LEU A 197 3.45 -12.93 16.14
C LEU A 197 1.95 -13.20 15.97
N VAL A 198 1.30 -12.54 15.02
CA VAL A 198 -0.14 -12.70 14.79
C VAL A 198 -0.46 -14.08 14.21
N LEU A 199 0.32 -14.58 13.24
CA LEU A 199 0.14 -15.92 12.68
C LEU A 199 0.41 -17.03 13.72
N SER A 200 1.43 -16.86 14.57
CA SER A 200 1.71 -17.76 15.69
C SER A 200 0.53 -17.79 16.68
N ALA A 201 -0.04 -16.62 17.02
CA ALA A 201 -1.23 -16.53 17.87
C ALA A 201 -2.47 -17.20 17.26
N LEU A 202 -2.63 -17.16 15.93
CA LEU A 202 -3.67 -17.88 15.18
C LEU A 202 -3.38 -19.38 15.00
N GLY A 203 -2.27 -19.88 15.54
CA GLY A 203 -1.94 -21.31 15.59
C GLY A 203 -1.02 -21.83 14.50
N VAL A 204 -0.38 -20.97 13.69
CA VAL A 204 0.71 -21.43 12.80
C VAL A 204 1.91 -21.87 13.65
N PRO A 205 2.42 -23.10 13.48
CA PRO A 205 3.53 -23.58 14.30
C PRO A 205 4.80 -22.75 14.12
N ASP A 206 5.46 -22.37 15.23
CA ASP A 206 6.67 -21.53 15.19
C ASP A 206 7.80 -22.12 14.33
N GLU A 207 7.88 -23.46 14.28
CA GLU A 207 8.86 -24.18 13.47
C GLU A 207 8.74 -23.87 11.97
N VAL A 208 7.55 -23.51 11.48
CA VAL A 208 7.35 -23.06 10.09
C VAL A 208 8.18 -21.79 9.84
N PHE A 209 8.11 -20.80 10.73
CA PHE A 209 8.87 -19.56 10.58
C PHE A 209 10.38 -19.80 10.72
N LEU A 210 10.78 -20.66 11.66
CA LEU A 210 12.19 -21.02 11.87
C LEU A 210 12.77 -21.76 10.66
N ASN A 211 12.00 -22.65 10.02
CA ASN A 211 12.43 -23.33 8.81
C ASN A 211 12.58 -22.36 7.64
N LYS A 212 11.63 -21.45 7.42
CA LYS A 212 11.75 -20.42 6.37
C LYS A 212 12.95 -19.50 6.62
N LEU A 213 13.22 -19.14 7.88
CA LEU A 213 14.42 -18.41 8.28
C LEU A 213 15.71 -19.17 7.93
N ARG A 214 15.79 -20.46 8.30
CA ARG A 214 16.97 -21.31 8.02
C ARG A 214 17.19 -21.49 6.52
N ASN A 215 16.13 -21.70 5.75
CA ASN A 215 16.20 -21.81 4.29
C ASN A 215 16.74 -20.53 3.67
N MET A 216 16.20 -19.37 4.05
CA MET A 216 16.68 -18.08 3.55
C MET A 216 18.15 -17.82 3.92
N LEU A 217 18.60 -18.22 5.12
CA LEU A 217 20.02 -18.14 5.50
C LEU A 217 20.90 -19.02 4.61
N SER A 218 20.46 -20.24 4.33
CA SER A 218 21.16 -21.19 3.46
C SER A 218 21.24 -20.66 2.02
N ASP A 219 20.13 -20.18 1.47
CA ASP A 219 20.06 -19.61 0.12
C ASP A 219 21.00 -18.40 -0.02
N LEU A 220 21.02 -17.50 0.97
CA LEU A 220 21.92 -16.33 0.97
C LEU A 220 23.40 -16.73 1.06
N GLN A 221 23.72 -17.85 1.69
CA GLN A 221 25.09 -18.37 1.76
C GLN A 221 25.50 -19.00 0.42
N GLU A 222 24.64 -19.84 -0.14
CA GLU A 222 24.86 -20.50 -1.44
C GLU A 222 24.99 -19.49 -2.59
N ALA A 223 24.23 -18.39 -2.55
CA ALA A 223 24.27 -17.33 -3.56
C ALA A 223 25.64 -16.67 -3.75
N LEU A 224 26.60 -16.83 -2.83
CA LEU A 224 27.96 -16.32 -3.04
C LEU A 224 28.85 -17.21 -3.89
N ASP A 225 28.48 -18.48 -4.02
CA ASP A 225 29.28 -19.50 -4.69
C ASP A 225 28.56 -20.12 -5.91
N SER A 226 27.25 -19.92 -6.03
CA SER A 226 26.40 -20.41 -7.11
C SER A 226 25.80 -19.27 -7.92
N GLU A 227 26.21 -19.12 -9.19
CA GLU A 227 25.64 -18.13 -10.11
C GLU A 227 24.13 -18.34 -10.30
N GLN A 228 23.70 -19.60 -10.40
CA GLN A 228 22.28 -19.94 -10.54
C GLN A 228 21.47 -19.44 -9.34
N LYS A 229 21.94 -19.71 -8.11
CA LYS A 229 21.25 -19.27 -6.89
C LYS A 229 21.28 -17.75 -6.74
N ALA A 230 22.39 -17.11 -7.09
CA ALA A 230 22.51 -15.65 -7.07
C ALA A 230 21.49 -14.99 -8.02
N LEU A 231 21.41 -15.47 -9.26
CA LEU A 231 20.46 -15.00 -10.27
C LEU A 231 19.02 -15.19 -9.79
N GLU A 232 18.68 -16.38 -9.29
CA GLU A 232 17.36 -16.69 -8.74
C GLU A 232 16.93 -15.66 -7.69
N LEU A 233 17.76 -15.43 -6.66
CA LEU A 233 17.41 -14.55 -5.55
C LEU A 233 17.37 -13.06 -5.93
N LEU A 234 18.27 -12.61 -6.83
CA LEU A 234 18.33 -11.22 -7.28
C LEU A 234 17.15 -10.85 -8.19
N GLN A 235 16.73 -11.79 -9.05
CA GLN A 235 15.61 -11.59 -9.97
C GLN A 235 14.26 -11.74 -9.26
N LYS A 236 14.19 -12.56 -8.21
CA LYS A 236 12.96 -12.74 -7.41
C LYS A 236 12.69 -11.56 -6.48
N ASN A 237 13.74 -10.93 -5.94
CA ASN A 237 13.62 -9.83 -4.98
C ASN A 237 14.09 -8.52 -5.59
N VAL A 238 13.35 -8.05 -6.60
CA VAL A 238 13.66 -6.80 -7.30
C VAL A 238 13.51 -5.62 -6.35
N ASP A 239 14.60 -4.90 -6.10
CA ASP A 239 14.53 -3.66 -5.35
C ASP A 239 13.95 -2.53 -6.21
N PHE A 240 13.41 -1.51 -5.55
CA PHE A 240 12.75 -0.38 -6.21
C PHE A 240 13.64 0.34 -7.24
N ASN A 241 14.96 0.38 -7.01
CA ASN A 241 15.92 1.03 -7.91
C ASN A 241 16.45 0.08 -9.00
N GLN A 242 15.96 -1.16 -9.06
CA GLN A 242 16.36 -2.20 -10.02
C GLN A 242 17.87 -2.53 -9.98
N MET A 243 18.51 -2.28 -8.84
CA MET A 243 19.93 -2.58 -8.64
C MET A 243 20.20 -4.09 -8.62
N THR A 244 19.28 -4.89 -8.07
CA THR A 244 19.39 -6.35 -8.09
C THR A 244 19.33 -6.92 -9.50
N ILE A 245 18.50 -6.34 -10.38
CA ILE A 245 18.46 -6.71 -11.80
C ILE A 245 19.76 -6.34 -12.50
N SER A 246 20.29 -5.13 -12.24
CA SER A 246 21.59 -4.72 -12.79
C SER A 246 22.71 -5.66 -12.36
N LEU A 247 22.72 -6.09 -11.09
CA LEU A 247 23.67 -7.06 -10.58
C LEU A 247 23.47 -8.45 -11.21
N ALA A 248 22.22 -8.88 -11.41
CA ALA A 248 21.91 -10.13 -12.10
C ALA A 248 22.41 -10.14 -13.54
N CYS A 249 22.30 -9.02 -14.27
CA CYS A 249 22.87 -8.88 -15.62
C CYS A 249 24.39 -9.06 -15.61
N MET A 250 25.10 -8.44 -14.66
CA MET A 250 26.55 -8.63 -14.54
C MET A 250 26.92 -10.09 -14.22
N ILE A 251 26.14 -10.77 -13.38
CA ILE A 251 26.37 -12.20 -13.11
C ILE A 251 26.16 -13.01 -14.38
N PHE A 252 25.09 -12.74 -15.13
CA PHE A 252 24.79 -13.39 -16.41
C PHE A 252 25.90 -13.19 -17.45
N ASP A 253 26.54 -12.00 -17.47
CA ASP A 253 27.66 -11.68 -18.34
C ASP A 253 28.99 -12.34 -17.91
N GLY A 254 28.99 -13.18 -16.87
CA GLY A 254 30.12 -14.01 -16.44
C GLY A 254 31.07 -13.35 -15.43
N PHE A 255 30.72 -12.17 -14.91
CA PHE A 255 31.59 -11.45 -13.96
C PHE A 255 31.73 -12.18 -12.61
N MET A 256 30.74 -12.99 -12.20
CA MET A 256 30.84 -13.81 -10.99
C MET A 256 31.78 -15.00 -11.19
N ALA A 257 31.70 -15.70 -12.33
CA ALA A 257 32.63 -16.76 -12.71
C ALA A 257 34.10 -16.29 -12.71
N THR A 258 34.35 -15.06 -13.18
CA THR A 258 35.70 -14.46 -13.16
C THR A 258 36.10 -13.88 -11.80
N LYS A 259 35.21 -13.93 -10.79
CA LYS A 259 35.37 -13.31 -9.47
C LYS A 259 35.74 -11.83 -9.56
N ASP A 260 35.05 -11.09 -10.42
CA ASP A 260 35.26 -9.65 -10.56
C ASP A 260 35.14 -8.95 -9.19
N PRO A 261 36.13 -8.14 -8.78
CA PRO A 261 36.14 -7.53 -7.45
C PRO A 261 34.92 -6.66 -7.15
N PHE A 262 34.39 -5.94 -8.15
CA PHE A 262 33.25 -5.06 -7.97
C PHE A 262 31.97 -5.89 -7.78
N VAL A 263 31.69 -6.83 -8.68
CA VAL A 263 30.49 -7.69 -8.61
C VAL A 263 30.48 -8.51 -7.33
N MET A 264 31.60 -9.11 -6.93
CA MET A 264 31.69 -9.88 -5.69
C MET A 264 31.50 -9.00 -4.45
N THR A 265 31.95 -7.75 -4.48
CA THR A 265 31.73 -6.79 -3.38
C THR A 265 30.25 -6.41 -3.29
N CYS A 266 29.61 -6.10 -4.41
CA CYS A 266 28.18 -5.81 -4.48
C CYS A 266 27.33 -6.98 -3.97
N LEU A 267 27.66 -8.22 -4.35
CA LEU A 267 26.94 -9.42 -3.91
C LEU A 267 27.09 -9.67 -2.40
N ARG A 268 28.30 -9.45 -1.85
CA ARG A 268 28.53 -9.51 -0.40
C ARG A 268 27.77 -8.43 0.35
N LEU A 269 27.71 -7.20 -0.18
CA LEU A 269 26.93 -6.11 0.40
C LEU A 269 25.43 -6.42 0.39
N TRP A 270 24.91 -6.88 -0.75
CA TRP A 270 23.52 -7.33 -0.89
C TRP A 270 23.18 -8.42 0.13
N ARG A 271 24.01 -9.46 0.26
CA ARG A 271 23.84 -10.49 1.30
C ARG A 271 23.83 -9.89 2.70
N SER A 272 24.78 -8.99 2.99
CA SER A 272 24.92 -8.37 4.32
C SER A 272 23.69 -7.54 4.70
N TRP A 273 23.09 -6.84 3.73
CA TRP A 273 21.83 -6.13 3.90
C TRP A 273 20.65 -7.04 4.16
N ASN A 274 20.53 -8.15 3.42
CA ASN A 274 19.49 -9.14 3.69
C ASN A 274 19.64 -9.75 5.08
N LEU A 275 20.86 -10.12 5.50
CA LEU A 275 21.12 -10.63 6.85
C LEU A 275 20.79 -9.60 7.95
N LYS A 276 21.07 -8.32 7.71
CA LYS A 276 20.71 -7.23 8.62
C LYS A 276 19.19 -7.14 8.78
N TYR A 277 18.43 -7.10 7.67
CA TYR A 277 16.97 -7.03 7.73
C TYR A 277 16.34 -8.29 8.35
N LEU A 278 16.92 -9.46 8.09
CA LEU A 278 16.49 -10.70 8.71
C LEU A 278 16.66 -10.65 10.24
N LYS A 279 17.82 -10.16 10.71
CA LYS A 279 18.10 -9.99 12.14
C LYS A 279 17.23 -8.91 12.82
N GLU A 280 17.09 -7.75 12.18
CA GLU A 280 16.47 -6.58 12.82
C GLU A 280 14.94 -6.52 12.64
N LYS A 281 14.41 -7.13 11.59
CA LYS A 281 13.00 -6.99 11.19
C LYS A 281 12.29 -8.33 10.94
N ALA A 282 13.01 -9.46 11.07
CA ALA A 282 12.51 -10.77 10.68
C ALA A 282 11.93 -10.76 9.25
N ARG A 283 12.59 -10.03 8.34
CA ARG A 283 12.16 -9.90 6.94
C ARG A 283 12.45 -11.20 6.19
N ILE A 284 11.55 -12.17 6.32
CA ILE A 284 11.64 -13.49 5.67
C ILE A 284 10.81 -13.45 4.38
N PHE A 285 11.44 -13.64 3.22
CA PHE A 285 10.71 -13.66 1.94
C PHE A 285 9.84 -14.92 1.81
N ILE A 286 8.65 -14.74 1.24
CA ILE A 286 7.68 -15.82 1.00
C ILE A 286 7.47 -15.97 -0.50
N ASP A 287 7.94 -17.09 -1.03
CA ASP A 287 7.88 -17.42 -2.45
C ASP A 287 6.46 -17.54 -2.98
N GLN A 288 5.60 -18.14 -2.16
CA GLN A 288 4.17 -18.29 -2.41
C GLN A 288 3.42 -17.10 -1.82
N GLY A 289 3.81 -15.90 -2.23
CA GLY A 289 3.17 -14.68 -1.78
C GLY A 289 3.48 -13.45 -2.64
N ALA A 290 2.64 -12.43 -2.50
CA ALA A 290 2.77 -11.15 -3.18
C ALA A 290 2.45 -9.99 -2.23
N PHE A 291 3.06 -8.84 -2.48
CA PHE A 291 2.77 -7.56 -1.84
C PHE A 291 2.27 -6.58 -2.90
N LEU A 292 0.99 -6.25 -2.87
CA LEU A 292 0.28 -5.64 -3.99
C LEU A 292 -0.64 -4.50 -3.54
N LEU A 293 -0.79 -3.47 -4.36
CA LEU A 293 -1.80 -2.44 -4.15
C LEU A 293 -3.21 -3.04 -4.17
N GLY A 294 -4.07 -2.57 -3.26
CA GLY A 294 -5.49 -2.90 -3.23
C GLY A 294 -6.34 -2.08 -4.21
N CYS A 295 -7.40 -2.70 -4.73
CA CYS A 295 -8.50 -2.03 -5.42
C CYS A 295 -9.82 -2.79 -5.24
N THR A 296 -10.92 -2.22 -5.72
CA THR A 296 -12.27 -2.77 -5.55
C THR A 296 -12.75 -3.52 -6.80
N ASP A 297 -13.49 -4.61 -6.62
CA ASP A 297 -14.24 -5.30 -7.67
C ASP A 297 -15.45 -4.48 -8.12
N GLU A 298 -15.26 -3.68 -9.18
CA GLU A 298 -16.28 -2.85 -9.81
C GLU A 298 -17.35 -3.63 -10.62
N SER A 299 -17.24 -4.96 -10.68
CA SER A 299 -18.23 -5.85 -11.29
C SER A 299 -19.20 -6.48 -10.28
N ALA A 300 -18.88 -6.39 -8.97
CA ALA A 300 -19.67 -7.00 -7.88
C ALA A 300 -19.87 -8.52 -8.06
N THR A 301 -18.86 -9.21 -8.60
CA THR A 301 -18.90 -10.65 -8.87
C THR A 301 -18.14 -11.46 -7.83
N LEU A 302 -17.26 -10.85 -7.03
CA LEU A 302 -16.61 -11.50 -5.90
C LEU A 302 -17.54 -11.53 -4.67
N ARG A 303 -17.57 -12.68 -3.99
CA ARG A 303 -18.28 -12.84 -2.72
C ARG A 303 -17.59 -12.07 -1.59
N GLY A 304 -18.36 -11.29 -0.85
CA GLY A 304 -17.92 -10.54 0.33
C GLY A 304 -17.84 -11.33 1.62
N HIS A 305 -17.51 -10.64 2.71
CA HIS A 305 -17.63 -11.18 4.06
C HIS A 305 -19.07 -11.03 4.57
N PHE A 306 -19.68 -12.13 5.02
CA PHE A 306 -21.02 -12.14 5.62
C PHE A 306 -20.94 -12.79 7.02
N LYS A 307 -21.58 -12.18 8.02
CA LYS A 307 -21.60 -12.68 9.41
C LYS A 307 -22.50 -13.90 9.59
N SER A 308 -23.55 -13.99 8.77
CA SER A 308 -24.41 -15.16 8.70
C SER A 308 -24.26 -15.79 7.32
N VAL A 309 -23.91 -17.07 7.30
CA VAL A 309 -23.82 -17.83 6.05
C VAL A 309 -25.12 -18.62 5.96
N ALA A 310 -25.92 -18.34 4.93
CA ALA A 310 -27.03 -19.22 4.61
C ALA A 310 -26.44 -20.56 4.17
N ASP A 311 -26.84 -21.65 4.81
CA ASP A 311 -26.50 -22.98 4.33
C ASP A 311 -27.09 -23.19 2.90
N PRO A 312 -26.69 -24.25 2.18
CA PRO A 312 -27.24 -24.56 0.85
C PRO A 312 -28.77 -24.73 0.80
N ASN A 313 -29.44 -24.85 1.96
CA ASN A 313 -30.89 -24.98 2.12
C ASN A 313 -31.57 -23.65 2.53
N GLY A 314 -30.83 -22.54 2.61
CA GLY A 314 -31.35 -21.22 2.97
C GLY A 314 -31.55 -20.98 4.46
N ILE A 315 -30.96 -21.81 5.33
CA ILE A 315 -30.99 -21.61 6.78
C ILE A 315 -29.83 -20.70 7.19
N LEU A 316 -30.14 -19.53 7.77
CA LEU A 316 -29.16 -18.62 8.36
C LEU A 316 -28.48 -19.33 9.55
N LYS A 317 -27.20 -19.65 9.43
CA LYS A 317 -26.37 -20.01 10.58
C LYS A 317 -25.71 -18.74 11.09
N ASP A 318 -26.02 -18.34 12.32
CA ASP A 318 -25.23 -17.36 13.03
C ASP A 318 -23.84 -17.95 13.29
N GLN A 319 -22.76 -17.27 12.88
CA GLN A 319 -21.39 -17.70 13.20
C GLN A 319 -21.10 -17.72 14.72
N GLN A 320 -22.04 -17.27 15.56
CA GLN A 320 -21.94 -17.29 17.02
C GLN A 320 -22.54 -18.54 17.69
N SER A 321 -23.14 -19.49 16.95
CA SER A 321 -23.73 -20.68 17.56
C SER A 321 -22.70 -21.78 17.81
N THR A 322 -22.29 -21.92 19.08
CA THR A 322 -21.72 -23.10 19.77
C THR A 322 -20.73 -23.98 19.00
N GLU A 323 -19.50 -24.01 19.52
CA GLU A 323 -18.25 -24.68 19.08
C GLU A 323 -18.30 -26.16 18.63
N ALA A 324 -19.46 -26.82 18.59
CA ALA A 324 -19.53 -28.27 18.50
C ALA A 324 -19.59 -28.87 17.07
N ASP A 325 -20.16 -28.21 16.05
CA ASP A 325 -20.46 -28.91 14.77
C ASP A 325 -20.39 -28.06 13.47
N VAL A 326 -19.78 -26.87 13.50
CA VAL A 326 -19.53 -26.10 12.25
C VAL A 326 -18.15 -26.49 11.71
N ASP A 327 -18.10 -26.95 10.47
CA ASP A 327 -16.86 -27.20 9.75
C ASP A 327 -15.97 -25.95 9.84
N LYS A 328 -14.88 -26.03 10.62
CA LYS A 328 -13.98 -24.89 10.90
C LYS A 328 -13.32 -24.35 9.61
N HIS A 329 -13.48 -25.07 8.51
CA HIS A 329 -12.88 -24.79 7.21
C HIS A 329 -13.90 -24.78 6.06
N ASP A 330 -15.07 -24.17 6.27
CA ASP A 330 -16.02 -23.94 5.17
C ASP A 330 -15.49 -22.88 4.17
N GLU A 331 -14.86 -23.35 3.09
CA GLU A 331 -14.37 -22.47 2.02
C GLU A 331 -15.48 -21.67 1.31
N SER A 332 -16.73 -22.16 1.34
CA SER A 332 -17.86 -21.50 0.68
C SER A 332 -18.31 -20.24 1.42
N ALA A 333 -17.97 -20.14 2.71
CA ALA A 333 -18.21 -18.97 3.55
C ALA A 333 -17.15 -17.88 3.41
N LEU A 334 -15.97 -18.20 2.86
CA LEU A 334 -14.86 -17.24 2.81
C LEU A 334 -15.13 -16.10 1.83
N PRO A 335 -14.71 -14.87 2.13
CA PRO A 335 -14.65 -13.80 1.13
C PRO A 335 -13.74 -14.20 -0.03
N GLU A 336 -14.11 -13.78 -1.23
CA GLU A 336 -13.35 -14.02 -2.44
C GLU A 336 -12.51 -12.81 -2.82
N ILE A 337 -11.29 -13.06 -3.26
CA ILE A 337 -10.41 -12.04 -3.84
C ILE A 337 -9.95 -12.48 -5.23
N PHE A 338 -9.50 -11.52 -6.03
CA PHE A 338 -8.84 -11.81 -7.31
C PHE A 338 -7.46 -11.17 -7.34
N LEU A 339 -6.47 -11.89 -7.85
CA LEU A 339 -5.16 -11.37 -8.18
C LEU A 339 -4.50 -12.22 -9.27
N GLN A 340 -3.76 -11.55 -10.15
CA GLN A 340 -2.85 -12.20 -11.08
C GLN A 340 -1.49 -11.50 -11.05
N ILE A 341 -0.45 -12.30 -11.10
CA ILE A 341 0.96 -11.90 -10.95
C ILE A 341 1.77 -12.42 -12.13
N PRO A 342 3.00 -11.94 -12.38
CA PRO A 342 3.83 -12.44 -13.46
C PRO A 342 4.05 -13.95 -13.31
N ASP A 343 3.96 -14.69 -14.41
CA ASP A 343 4.23 -16.13 -14.41
C ASP A 343 5.74 -16.37 -14.48
N ALA A 344 6.31 -16.90 -13.40
CA ALA A 344 7.74 -17.23 -13.33
C ALA A 344 8.16 -18.28 -14.37
N GLU A 345 7.25 -19.17 -14.77
CA GLU A 345 7.51 -20.23 -15.76
C GLU A 345 7.34 -19.74 -17.20
N LYS A 346 6.64 -18.62 -17.39
CA LYS A 346 6.30 -18.06 -18.71
C LYS A 346 6.51 -16.54 -18.71
N PRO A 347 7.75 -16.08 -18.89
CA PRO A 347 8.08 -14.65 -18.91
C PRO A 347 7.19 -13.84 -19.87
N GLY A 348 6.72 -12.69 -19.40
CA GLY A 348 5.80 -11.82 -20.14
C GLY A 348 4.32 -12.23 -20.09
N SER A 349 3.99 -13.33 -19.40
CA SER A 349 2.61 -13.72 -19.12
C SER A 349 2.25 -13.58 -17.64
N TYR A 350 0.96 -13.69 -17.34
CA TYR A 350 0.42 -13.58 -15.99
C TYR A 350 -0.29 -14.87 -15.59
N LYS A 351 -0.14 -15.23 -14.32
CA LYS A 351 -0.81 -16.36 -13.69
C LYS A 351 -1.81 -15.85 -12.66
N VAL A 352 -3.04 -16.34 -12.75
CA VAL A 352 -4.06 -16.12 -11.72
C VAL A 352 -3.74 -16.99 -10.51
N VAL A 353 -3.76 -16.39 -9.32
CA VAL A 353 -3.63 -17.13 -8.06
C VAL A 353 -5.01 -17.64 -7.66
N THR A 354 -5.10 -18.93 -7.31
CA THR A 354 -6.36 -19.58 -6.91
C THR A 354 -6.16 -20.44 -5.67
N GLY A 355 -7.19 -20.53 -4.82
CA GLY A 355 -7.19 -21.36 -3.61
C GLY A 355 -7.28 -20.54 -2.33
N ILE A 356 -7.07 -21.19 -1.19
CA ILE A 356 -7.10 -20.55 0.12
C ILE A 356 -5.81 -19.79 0.35
N VAL A 357 -5.95 -18.52 0.74
CA VAL A 357 -4.83 -17.61 0.93
C VAL A 357 -5.02 -16.78 2.19
N VAL A 358 -3.90 -16.34 2.75
CA VAL A 358 -3.86 -15.35 3.81
C VAL A 358 -3.78 -13.95 3.18
N LEU A 359 -4.63 -13.05 3.63
CA LEU A 359 -4.63 -11.62 3.30
C LEU A 359 -4.33 -10.82 4.58
N ALA A 360 -3.35 -9.94 4.50
CA ALA A 360 -2.97 -9.09 5.63
C ALA A 360 -2.56 -7.70 5.14
N ARG A 361 -2.55 -6.74 6.06
CA ARG A 361 -2.02 -5.40 5.84
C ARG A 361 -1.07 -5.04 6.98
N ASN A 362 0.05 -4.42 6.64
CA ASN A 362 0.99 -3.96 7.67
C ASN A 362 0.60 -2.56 8.17
N PRO A 363 0.68 -2.32 9.49
CA PRO A 363 0.96 -3.29 10.56
C PRO A 363 -0.26 -4.16 10.88
N SER A 364 -0.07 -5.46 11.13
CA SER A 364 -1.10 -6.34 11.73
C SER A 364 -0.78 -6.51 13.22
N LEU A 365 -1.71 -6.16 14.10
CA LEU A 365 -1.49 -6.14 15.56
C LEU A 365 -2.53 -6.95 16.33
N HIS A 366 -3.65 -7.28 15.71
CA HIS A 366 -4.72 -8.09 16.25
C HIS A 366 -4.87 -9.40 15.43
N PRO A 367 -5.19 -10.55 16.05
CA PRO A 367 -5.44 -11.81 15.31
C PRO A 367 -6.43 -11.66 14.16
N GLY A 368 -7.50 -10.90 14.35
CA GLY A 368 -8.49 -10.61 13.32
C GLY A 368 -8.03 -9.74 12.14
N ASP A 369 -6.84 -9.13 12.19
CA ASP A 369 -6.27 -8.31 11.11
C ASP A 369 -5.77 -9.16 9.94
N ILE A 370 -5.46 -10.42 10.22
CA ILE A 370 -5.10 -11.41 9.22
C ILE A 370 -6.38 -12.14 8.84
N ARG A 371 -6.70 -12.14 7.55
CA ARG A 371 -7.90 -12.79 7.00
C ARG A 371 -7.50 -14.02 6.21
N VAL A 372 -8.19 -15.12 6.41
CA VAL A 372 -8.20 -16.22 5.44
C VAL A 372 -9.30 -15.92 4.43
N VAL A 373 -8.94 -15.95 3.14
CA VAL A 373 -9.84 -15.65 2.01
C VAL A 373 -9.60 -16.64 0.88
N LYS A 374 -10.50 -16.67 -0.09
CA LYS A 374 -10.40 -17.53 -1.28
C LYS A 374 -10.01 -16.73 -2.50
N ALA A 375 -8.82 -16.96 -3.04
CA ALA A 375 -8.45 -16.44 -4.35
C ALA A 375 -9.17 -17.24 -5.45
N VAL A 376 -9.85 -16.55 -6.36
CA VAL A 376 -10.65 -17.16 -7.44
C VAL A 376 -10.26 -16.62 -8.80
N ASP A 377 -10.42 -17.42 -9.85
CA ASP A 377 -10.33 -16.94 -11.22
C ASP A 377 -11.67 -16.36 -11.65
N ASN A 378 -11.64 -15.10 -12.08
CA ASN A 378 -12.83 -14.36 -12.46
C ASN A 378 -12.59 -13.64 -13.79
N ALA A 379 -13.31 -14.07 -14.83
CA ALA A 379 -13.16 -13.55 -16.18
C ALA A 379 -13.40 -12.03 -16.28
N ALA A 380 -14.29 -11.46 -15.45
CA ALA A 380 -14.55 -10.03 -15.43
C ALA A 380 -13.34 -9.22 -14.93
N LEU A 381 -12.45 -9.85 -14.16
CA LEU A 381 -11.33 -9.20 -13.45
C LEU A 381 -9.96 -9.50 -14.06
N ARG A 382 -9.86 -10.38 -15.07
CA ARG A 382 -8.59 -10.73 -15.75
C ARG A 382 -7.87 -9.58 -16.45
N HIS A 383 -8.47 -8.40 -16.53
CA HIS A 383 -7.78 -7.19 -16.99
C HIS A 383 -6.94 -6.52 -15.90
N LEU A 384 -7.13 -6.86 -14.62
CA LEU A 384 -6.44 -6.29 -13.47
C LEU A 384 -5.24 -7.16 -13.08
N LYS A 385 -4.03 -6.62 -13.18
CA LYS A 385 -2.75 -7.29 -12.97
C LYS A 385 -1.95 -6.58 -11.88
N ASN A 386 -1.14 -7.32 -11.12
CA ASN A 386 -0.24 -6.76 -10.10
C ASN A 386 -0.95 -5.91 -9.03
N CYS A 387 -2.19 -6.26 -8.72
CA CYS A 387 -3.00 -5.68 -7.67
C CYS A 387 -3.85 -6.79 -7.03
N VAL A 388 -4.31 -6.58 -5.80
CA VAL A 388 -5.36 -7.40 -5.20
C VAL A 388 -6.71 -6.70 -5.38
N VAL A 389 -7.69 -7.45 -5.86
CA VAL A 389 -9.07 -6.97 -6.04
C VAL A 389 -9.91 -7.52 -4.91
N LEU A 390 -10.48 -6.62 -4.11
CA LEU A 390 -11.32 -6.95 -2.96
C LEU A 390 -12.81 -6.86 -3.32
N PRO A 391 -13.66 -7.68 -2.70
CA PRO A 391 -15.08 -7.69 -3.00
C PRO A 391 -15.73 -6.40 -2.53
N GLN A 392 -16.63 -5.86 -3.34
CA GLN A 392 -17.46 -4.75 -2.91
C GLN A 392 -18.75 -5.20 -2.23
N THR A 393 -19.00 -6.50 -2.07
CA THR A 393 -20.21 -7.09 -1.44
C THR A 393 -19.92 -7.47 0.02
N GLY A 394 -20.94 -7.80 0.80
CA GLY A 394 -20.78 -8.24 2.20
C GLY A 394 -21.29 -7.26 3.25
N ASP A 395 -21.17 -7.68 4.51
CA ASP A 395 -21.58 -6.96 5.71
C ASP A 395 -20.53 -5.95 6.21
N ARG A 396 -19.25 -6.25 5.96
CA ARG A 396 -18.08 -5.42 6.31
C ARG A 396 -17.04 -5.55 5.20
N ASP A 397 -16.37 -4.45 4.87
CA ASP A 397 -15.38 -4.45 3.81
C ASP A 397 -14.07 -5.13 4.27
N VAL A 398 -13.49 -5.93 3.38
CA VAL A 398 -12.32 -6.78 3.72
C VAL A 398 -11.07 -5.94 3.99
N ALA A 399 -10.93 -4.77 3.36
CA ALA A 399 -9.82 -3.86 3.60
C ALA A 399 -9.82 -3.35 5.05
N ASN A 400 -10.98 -2.93 5.55
CA ASN A 400 -11.18 -2.48 6.92
C ASN A 400 -10.94 -3.59 7.94
N MET A 401 -11.30 -4.83 7.60
CA MET A 401 -10.99 -5.99 8.45
C MET A 401 -9.47 -6.20 8.58
N CYS A 402 -8.68 -5.79 7.60
CA CYS A 402 -7.22 -5.81 7.65
C CYS A 402 -6.64 -4.54 8.29
N SER A 403 -6.63 -4.49 9.62
CA SER A 403 -6.02 -3.40 10.39
C SER A 403 -6.70 -2.02 10.17
N GLY A 404 -7.99 -1.99 9.85
CA GLY A 404 -8.71 -0.74 9.56
C GLY A 404 -8.26 -0.08 8.25
N GLY A 405 -7.77 -0.88 7.29
CA GLY A 405 -7.29 -0.40 6.00
C GLY A 405 -8.38 0.18 5.12
N ASP A 406 -7.93 0.91 4.10
CA ASP A 406 -8.75 1.42 3.01
C ASP A 406 -8.12 1.05 1.68
N LEU A 407 -8.54 1.68 0.57
CA LEU A 407 -7.98 1.44 -0.74
C LEU A 407 -7.43 2.74 -1.36
N ASP A 408 -6.97 3.69 -0.52
CA ASP A 408 -6.41 4.98 -0.96
C ASP A 408 -4.92 4.92 -1.38
N GLY A 409 -4.37 3.71 -1.33
CA GLY A 409 -2.99 3.35 -1.67
C GLY A 409 -2.37 2.32 -0.72
N ASP A 410 -3.19 1.60 0.04
CA ASP A 410 -2.76 0.51 0.89
C ASP A 410 -2.22 -0.66 0.06
N ASP A 411 -1.12 -1.23 0.56
CA ASP A 411 -0.51 -2.42 0.05
C ASP A 411 -0.90 -3.62 0.93
N PHE A 412 -1.33 -4.71 0.30
CA PHE A 412 -1.75 -5.93 0.94
C PHE A 412 -0.74 -7.04 0.71
N ILE A 413 -0.52 -7.84 1.74
CA ILE A 413 0.25 -9.08 1.67
C ILE A 413 -0.73 -10.22 1.44
N VAL A 414 -0.56 -10.92 0.33
CA VAL A 414 -1.30 -12.14 -0.02
C VAL A 414 -0.34 -13.32 0.00
N MET A 415 -0.60 -14.34 0.81
CA MET A 415 0.25 -15.52 0.93
C MET A 415 -0.58 -16.79 0.68
N TRP A 416 -0.15 -17.62 -0.25
CA TRP A 416 -0.77 -18.91 -0.58
C TRP A 416 0.15 -20.09 -0.22
N ASP A 417 1.13 -19.83 0.64
CA ASP A 417 1.92 -20.87 1.30
C ASP A 417 1.06 -21.63 2.31
N LYS A 418 0.86 -22.92 2.07
CA LYS A 418 -0.04 -23.75 2.88
C LYS A 418 0.41 -23.87 4.35
N GLU A 419 1.70 -23.74 4.62
CA GLU A 419 2.22 -23.81 5.99
C GLU A 419 1.93 -22.52 6.77
N LEU A 420 1.62 -21.41 6.08
CA LEU A 420 1.31 -20.12 6.68
C LEU A 420 -0.20 -19.86 6.81
N ILE A 421 -1.05 -20.75 6.30
CA ILE A 421 -2.51 -20.66 6.49
C ILE A 421 -2.80 -21.08 7.93
N PRO A 422 -3.32 -20.19 8.80
CA PRO A 422 -3.61 -20.54 10.18
C PRO A 422 -4.77 -21.55 10.26
N PRO A 423 -4.82 -22.38 11.31
CA PRO A 423 -5.99 -23.21 11.61
C PRO A 423 -7.23 -22.38 11.98
N GLU A 424 -7.05 -21.18 12.54
CA GLU A 424 -8.16 -20.26 12.84
C GLU A 424 -8.41 -19.31 11.64
N TRP A 425 -9.50 -19.52 10.90
CA TRP A 425 -9.79 -18.76 9.66
C TRP A 425 -10.57 -17.45 9.89
N ASN A 426 -11.42 -17.42 10.92
CA ASN A 426 -12.41 -16.36 11.13
C ASN A 426 -12.35 -15.78 12.55
N HIS A 427 -11.16 -15.38 13.00
CA HIS A 427 -11.07 -14.56 14.20
C HIS A 427 -11.81 -13.23 14.00
N GLU A 428 -12.53 -12.73 15.00
CA GLU A 428 -13.29 -11.48 14.85
C GLU A 428 -12.34 -10.28 14.56
N PRO A 429 -12.56 -9.51 13.48
CA PRO A 429 -11.72 -8.35 13.18
C PRO A 429 -11.90 -7.26 14.23
N MET A 430 -10.80 -6.61 14.59
CA MET A 430 -10.79 -5.52 15.57
C MET A 430 -11.70 -4.36 15.11
N ASP A 431 -12.32 -3.67 16.07
CA ASP A 431 -13.03 -2.42 15.82
C ASP A 431 -12.03 -1.26 15.73
N TYR A 432 -11.89 -0.71 14.52
CA TYR A 432 -11.01 0.42 14.23
C TYR A 432 -11.70 1.79 14.30
N THR A 433 -12.91 1.84 14.85
CA THR A 433 -13.63 3.09 15.08
C THR A 433 -12.80 4.01 15.96
N SER A 434 -12.39 5.14 15.40
CA SER A 434 -11.59 6.14 16.11
C SER A 434 -12.47 6.92 17.08
N PRO A 435 -11.93 7.35 18.24
CA PRO A 435 -12.64 8.27 19.12
C PRO A 435 -12.87 9.62 18.42
N ASP A 436 -13.87 10.36 18.89
CA ASP A 436 -14.18 11.67 18.34
C ASP A 436 -12.96 12.61 18.42
N PRO A 437 -12.58 13.25 17.29
CA PRO A 437 -11.40 14.08 17.25
C PRO A 437 -11.63 15.41 18.00
N VAL A 438 -10.56 15.91 18.62
CA VAL A 438 -10.59 17.23 19.27
C VAL A 438 -10.66 18.33 18.21
N MET A 439 -11.71 19.14 18.30
CA MET A 439 -11.98 20.25 17.38
C MET A 439 -11.39 21.56 17.92
N ALA A 440 -10.77 22.36 17.04
CA ALA A 440 -10.34 23.69 17.39
C ALA A 440 -11.53 24.62 17.65
N LYS A 441 -11.44 25.46 18.70
CA LYS A 441 -12.48 26.45 19.05
C LYS A 441 -12.70 27.49 17.94
N GLY A 442 -11.68 27.78 17.14
CA GLY A 442 -11.73 28.70 16.00
C GLY A 442 -11.21 28.07 14.70
N PRO A 443 -11.03 28.87 13.65
CA PRO A 443 -10.35 28.45 12.42
C PRO A 443 -8.95 27.93 12.73
N VAL A 444 -8.52 26.88 12.04
CA VAL A 444 -7.14 26.42 12.08
C VAL A 444 -6.36 27.22 11.03
N THR A 445 -5.29 27.88 11.46
CA THR A 445 -4.41 28.67 10.59
C THR A 445 -2.95 28.29 10.83
N VAL A 446 -2.12 28.62 9.84
CA VAL A 446 -0.66 28.49 9.91
C VAL A 446 -0.04 29.80 10.37
#